data_AF-A0A5P0ZSD6-F1
#
_entry.id   AF-A0A5P0ZSD6-F1
#
_cell.length_a   1.000
_cell.length_b   1.000
_cell.length_c   1.000
_cell.angle_alpha   90.00
_cell.angle_beta   90.00
_cell.angle_gamma   90.00
#
_symmetry.space_group_name_H-M   'P 1'
#
loop_
_entity.id
_entity.type
_entity.pdbx_description
1 polymer ?
#
loop_
_entity_poly.entity_id
_entity_poly.type
_entity_poly.pdbx_seq_one_letter_code
_entity_poly.pdbx_strand_id
1 'polypeptide(L)'
;INLVAEEFILWALGNNKSIEDLKENLKKVHLIESDRGVMQANQPLHWIFSDATGATYILEPEGNGLTLQEDKVGVLTNTPDYNWHKTNLANYLGAQTTNFGAKKFGDQEVIPLGQNGTFRLPGGYTAVDRFVRTAFVRNATEAPKDTKQAVNTILHMLDSVTIPRGVNIKENGEASYTQYQTVLDLTNKVMYFVPYGNRTVYSVKLTDDLIKNQKEPKEFEVDLNQDFLALN
;
A
#
# COMPACT_ATOMS: atom_id res chain seq x y z
N ILE A 1 0.07 5.17 27.41
CA ILE A 1 1.01 4.16 26.88
C ILE A 1 1.93 4.90 25.93
N ASN A 2 3.23 4.80 26.13
CA ASN A 2 4.22 5.42 25.25
C ASN A 2 4.79 4.34 24.35
N LEU A 3 4.77 4.56 23.04
CA LEU A 3 5.26 3.61 22.04
C LEU A 3 6.23 4.33 21.11
N VAL A 4 7.29 3.64 20.69
CA VAL A 4 8.04 4.08 19.50
C VAL A 4 7.26 3.72 18.24
N ALA A 5 7.47 4.45 17.15
CA ALA A 5 6.68 4.28 15.92
C ALA A 5 6.74 2.85 15.36
N GLU A 6 7.89 2.19 15.41
CA GLU A 6 8.05 0.81 14.92
C GLU A 6 7.25 -0.23 15.73
N GLU A 7 7.01 -0.01 17.03
CA GLU A 7 6.25 -0.92 17.89
C GLU A 7 4.73 -0.70 17.78
N PHE A 8 4.31 0.44 17.22
CA PHE A 8 2.91 0.82 17.15
C PHE A 8 2.05 -0.22 16.43
N ILE A 9 2.54 -0.81 15.33
CA ILE A 9 1.77 -1.79 14.57
C ILE A 9 1.54 -3.09 15.35
N LEU A 10 2.52 -3.52 16.16
CA LEU A 10 2.40 -4.70 17.02
C LEU A 10 1.37 -4.45 18.12
N TRP A 11 1.41 -3.27 18.75
CA TRP A 11 0.39 -2.88 19.71
C TRP A 11 -1.00 -2.81 19.07
N ALA A 12 -1.11 -2.18 17.89
CA ALA A 12 -2.37 -1.97 17.20
C ALA A 12 -3.04 -3.31 16.85
N LEU A 13 -2.30 -4.25 16.25
CA LEU A 13 -2.83 -5.57 15.88
C LEU A 13 -3.02 -6.50 17.08
N GLY A 14 -2.20 -6.37 18.12
CA GLY A 14 -2.26 -7.23 19.31
C GLY A 14 -3.34 -6.85 20.33
N ASN A 15 -3.83 -5.61 20.32
CA ASN A 15 -4.72 -5.08 21.36
C ASN A 15 -6.08 -4.57 20.85
N ASN A 16 -6.38 -4.69 19.56
CA ASN A 16 -7.62 -4.18 18.97
C ASN A 16 -8.24 -5.21 18.02
N LYS A 17 -9.57 -5.37 18.06
CA LYS A 17 -10.29 -6.32 17.20
C LYS A 17 -11.02 -5.68 16.01
N SER A 18 -11.18 -4.36 16.03
CA SER A 18 -11.81 -3.57 14.95
C SER A 18 -11.25 -2.14 14.92
N ILE A 19 -11.61 -1.37 13.89
CA ILE A 19 -11.26 0.05 13.83
C ILE A 19 -11.89 0.85 14.98
N GLU A 20 -13.11 0.52 15.42
CA GLU A 20 -13.76 1.18 16.56
C GLU A 20 -12.98 0.97 17.86
N ASP A 21 -12.53 -0.26 18.11
CA ASP A 21 -11.67 -0.57 19.26
C ASP A 21 -10.35 0.22 19.18
N LEU A 22 -9.72 0.26 18.00
CA LEU A 22 -8.50 1.03 17.76
C LEU A 22 -8.73 2.53 18.06
N LYS A 23 -9.83 3.11 17.58
CA LYS A 23 -10.17 4.52 17.80
C LYS A 23 -10.32 4.87 19.28
N GLU A 24 -10.92 3.97 20.07
CA GLU A 24 -11.05 4.19 21.52
C GLU A 24 -9.69 4.05 22.23
N ASN A 25 -8.94 3.01 21.92
CA ASN A 25 -7.68 2.72 22.59
C ASN A 25 -6.56 3.71 22.22
N LEU A 26 -6.59 4.28 21.01
CA LEU A 26 -5.66 5.31 20.54
C LEU A 26 -5.60 6.54 21.45
N LYS A 27 -6.70 6.88 22.15
CA LYS A 27 -6.74 8.00 23.11
C LYS A 27 -5.74 7.85 24.25
N LYS A 28 -5.26 6.63 24.49
CA LYS A 28 -4.30 6.29 25.56
C LYS A 28 -2.88 6.14 25.05
N VAL A 29 -2.64 6.34 23.75
CA VAL A 29 -1.34 6.13 23.11
C VAL A 29 -0.67 7.47 22.82
N HIS A 30 0.63 7.53 23.14
CA HIS A 30 1.52 8.60 22.72
C HIS A 30 2.67 7.97 21.95
N LEU A 31 2.91 8.44 20.72
CA LEU A 31 4.14 8.12 20.03
C LEU A 31 5.25 8.98 20.61
N ILE A 32 6.35 8.33 20.97
CA ILE A 32 7.53 8.99 21.53
C ILE A 32 8.72 8.82 20.60
N GLU A 33 9.59 9.82 20.63
CA GLU A 33 10.90 9.74 20.00
C GLU A 33 11.86 8.95 20.89
N SER A 34 12.43 7.86 20.37
CA SER A 34 13.45 7.06 21.05
C SER A 34 14.24 6.20 20.07
N ASP A 35 15.56 6.15 20.26
CA ASP A 35 16.52 5.31 19.54
C ASP A 35 16.68 3.91 20.14
N ARG A 36 15.95 3.58 21.21
CA ARG A 36 16.03 2.29 21.90
C ARG A 36 15.34 1.13 21.17
N GLY A 37 14.72 1.40 20.02
CA GLY A 37 14.05 0.42 19.18
C GLY A 37 15.01 -0.45 18.36
N VAL A 38 14.45 -1.45 17.67
CA VAL A 38 15.14 -2.36 16.74
C VAL A 38 15.81 -1.58 15.61
N MET A 39 15.16 -0.55 15.05
CA MET A 39 15.73 0.26 13.98
C MET A 39 16.77 1.28 14.48
N GLN A 40 16.96 1.39 15.81
CA GLN A 40 17.91 2.30 16.47
C GLN A 40 17.79 3.78 16.07
N ALA A 41 16.68 4.15 15.44
CA ALA A 41 16.39 5.49 14.96
C ALA A 41 14.88 5.64 14.78
N ASN A 42 14.35 6.82 15.12
CA ASN A 42 12.95 7.12 14.89
C ASN A 42 12.63 7.10 13.40
N GLN A 43 11.59 6.35 13.04
CA GLN A 43 11.08 6.28 11.68
C GLN A 43 9.85 7.19 11.56
N PRO A 44 9.81 8.11 10.56
CA PRO A 44 8.64 8.93 10.30
C PRO A 44 7.57 8.07 9.61
N LEU A 45 6.73 7.42 10.43
CA LEU A 45 5.72 6.49 9.98
C LEU A 45 4.31 7.07 10.07
N HIS A 46 3.47 6.64 9.15
CA HIS A 46 2.02 6.72 9.18
C HIS A 46 1.45 5.35 8.83
N TRP A 47 0.18 5.09 9.14
CA TRP A 47 -0.40 3.76 9.02
C TRP A 47 -1.73 3.79 8.27
N ILE A 48 -1.99 2.72 7.54
CA ILE A 48 -3.31 2.41 6.97
C ILE A 48 -3.83 1.15 7.65
N PHE A 49 -5.08 1.19 8.11
CA PHE A 49 -5.76 0.08 8.77
C PHE A 49 -7.05 -0.23 8.03
N SER A 50 -7.28 -1.51 7.77
CA SER A 50 -8.56 -2.02 7.30
C SER A 50 -9.02 -3.14 8.23
N ASP A 51 -10.33 -3.26 8.45
CA ASP A 51 -10.90 -4.39 9.18
C ASP A 51 -11.83 -5.26 8.30
N ALA A 52 -12.36 -6.34 8.89
CA ALA A 52 -13.19 -7.31 8.19
C ALA A 52 -14.53 -6.76 7.68
N THR A 53 -14.94 -5.55 8.10
CA THR A 53 -16.13 -4.87 7.56
C THR A 53 -15.84 -4.19 6.22
N GLY A 54 -14.56 -4.00 5.87
CA GLY A 54 -14.10 -3.21 4.73
C GLY A 54 -13.84 -1.74 5.07
N ALA A 55 -14.12 -1.30 6.30
CA ALA A 55 -13.74 0.01 6.78
C ALA A 55 -12.22 0.20 6.69
N THR A 56 -11.76 1.33 6.14
CA THR A 56 -10.34 1.66 6.00
C THR A 56 -10.07 3.06 6.54
N TYR A 57 -9.00 3.20 7.32
CA TYR A 57 -8.63 4.43 8.00
C TYR A 57 -7.12 4.65 7.92
N ILE A 58 -6.74 5.92 7.85
CA ILE A 58 -5.35 6.38 7.88
C ILE A 58 -5.08 7.05 9.21
N LEU A 59 -3.94 6.70 9.81
CA LEU A 59 -3.43 7.26 11.05
C LEU A 59 -2.15 8.04 10.77
N GLU A 60 -2.17 9.34 10.98
CA GLU A 60 -1.02 10.24 10.83
C GLU A 60 -0.66 10.91 12.16
N PRO A 61 0.63 10.94 12.54
CA PRO A 61 1.10 11.83 13.60
C PRO A 61 1.01 13.29 13.13
N GLU A 62 0.23 14.11 13.84
CA GLU A 62 0.04 15.52 13.53
C GLU A 62 0.36 16.37 14.78
N GLY A 63 1.49 17.07 14.75
CA GLY A 63 1.97 17.82 15.91
C GLY A 63 2.19 16.92 17.12
N ASN A 64 1.40 17.14 18.19
CA ASN A 64 1.49 16.38 19.44
C ASN A 64 0.45 15.25 19.54
N GLY A 65 -0.28 14.96 18.46
CA GLY A 65 -1.41 14.03 18.46
C GLY A 65 -1.35 12.98 17.36
N LEU A 66 -2.30 12.05 17.44
CA LEU A 66 -2.56 11.05 16.40
C LEU A 66 -3.93 11.35 15.77
N THR A 67 -3.94 11.58 14.47
CA THR A 67 -5.17 11.82 13.71
C THR A 67 -5.55 10.53 12.99
N LEU A 68 -6.70 9.96 13.36
CA LEU A 68 -7.30 8.81 12.69
C LEU A 68 -8.45 9.28 11.79
N GLN A 69 -8.28 9.14 10.47
CA GLN A 69 -9.22 9.63 9.48
C GLN A 69 -9.72 8.50 8.58
N GLU A 70 -11.02 8.49 8.26
CA GLU A 70 -11.59 7.55 7.29
C GLU A 70 -10.91 7.75 5.91
N ASP A 71 -10.54 6.63 5.28
CA ASP A 71 -9.97 6.57 3.93
C ASP A 71 -11.03 6.08 2.94
N LYS A 72 -11.54 7.02 2.13
CA LYS A 72 -12.50 6.74 1.05
C LYS A 72 -11.84 6.48 -0.29
N VAL A 73 -10.52 6.68 -0.39
CA VAL A 73 -9.73 6.42 -1.60
C VAL A 73 -9.24 4.96 -1.61
N GLY A 74 -8.90 4.42 -0.44
CA GLY A 74 -8.37 3.08 -0.23
C GLY A 74 -6.89 2.96 -0.61
N VAL A 75 -6.11 4.04 -0.46
CA VAL A 75 -4.70 4.14 -0.86
C VAL A 75 -3.96 5.05 0.12
N LEU A 76 -2.75 4.63 0.51
CA LEU A 76 -1.77 5.43 1.24
C LEU A 76 -0.39 5.22 0.63
N THR A 77 0.43 6.27 0.57
CA THR A 77 1.84 6.17 0.15
C THR A 77 2.78 6.74 1.21
N ASN A 78 3.38 7.90 0.98
CA ASN A 78 4.29 8.59 1.90
C ASN A 78 3.99 10.09 1.84
N THR A 79 4.81 10.92 2.48
CA THR A 79 4.73 12.39 2.48
C THR A 79 4.40 12.98 1.09
N PRO A 80 3.53 14.01 1.00
CA PRO A 80 2.88 14.77 2.08
C PRO A 80 1.77 14.02 2.83
N ASP A 81 1.05 14.72 3.72
CA ASP A 81 -0.07 14.14 4.47
C ASP A 81 -1.23 13.68 3.56
N TYR A 82 -2.12 12.85 4.11
CA TYR A 82 -3.22 12.26 3.35
C TYR A 82 -4.23 13.29 2.83
N ASN A 83 -4.45 14.41 3.54
CA ASN A 83 -5.34 15.47 3.07
C ASN A 83 -4.80 16.18 1.82
N TRP A 84 -3.48 16.38 1.77
CA TRP A 84 -2.80 16.87 0.59
C TRP A 84 -2.98 15.92 -0.59
N HIS A 85 -2.77 14.61 -0.40
CA HIS A 85 -2.95 13.63 -1.49
C HIS A 85 -4.38 13.63 -2.04
N LYS A 86 -5.39 13.68 -1.16
CA LYS A 86 -6.80 13.82 -1.58
C LYS A 86 -7.03 15.09 -2.40
N THR A 87 -6.48 16.22 -1.96
CA THR A 87 -6.57 17.50 -2.68
C THR A 87 -5.91 17.41 -4.05
N ASN A 88 -4.76 16.74 -4.12
CA ASN A 88 -4.00 16.57 -5.35
C ASN A 88 -4.75 15.77 -6.43
N LEU A 89 -5.67 14.87 -6.06
CA LEU A 89 -6.50 14.13 -7.03
C LEU A 89 -7.29 15.07 -7.97
N ALA A 90 -7.61 16.30 -7.54
CA ALA A 90 -8.28 17.30 -8.38
C ALA A 90 -7.49 17.63 -9.67
N ASN A 91 -6.17 17.50 -9.66
CA ASN A 91 -5.32 17.74 -10.84
C ASN A 91 -5.45 16.66 -11.94
N TYR A 92 -6.12 15.55 -11.63
CA TYR A 92 -6.22 14.35 -12.45
C TYR A 92 -7.67 13.98 -12.79
N LEU A 93 -8.63 14.89 -12.58
CA LEU A 93 -10.04 14.68 -13.00
C LEU A 93 -10.20 14.38 -14.49
N GLY A 94 -9.23 14.78 -15.31
CA GLY A 94 -9.16 14.46 -16.73
C GLY A 94 -8.50 13.12 -17.07
N ALA A 95 -8.18 12.25 -16.09
CA ALA A 95 -7.80 10.88 -16.39
C ALA A 95 -9.05 10.01 -16.51
N GLN A 96 -9.15 9.22 -17.58
CA GLN A 96 -10.30 8.34 -17.83
C GLN A 96 -9.87 7.06 -18.55
N THR A 97 -10.70 6.02 -18.49
CA THR A 97 -10.44 4.73 -19.16
C THR A 97 -10.80 4.75 -20.65
N THR A 98 -11.53 5.77 -21.10
CA THR A 98 -11.97 5.94 -22.49
C THR A 98 -11.16 7.02 -23.21
N ASN A 99 -11.16 6.97 -24.55
CA ASN A 99 -10.38 7.94 -25.33
C ASN A 99 -11.02 9.32 -25.39
N PHE A 100 -10.16 10.33 -25.35
CA PHE A 100 -10.47 11.66 -25.84
C PHE A 100 -10.64 11.62 -27.36
N GLY A 101 -11.68 12.30 -27.84
CA GLY A 101 -11.98 12.42 -29.27
C GLY A 101 -11.08 13.42 -30.00
N ALA A 102 -11.20 13.44 -31.32
CA ALA A 102 -10.52 14.42 -32.16
C ALA A 102 -10.92 15.86 -31.80
N LYS A 103 -9.99 16.80 -31.99
CA LYS A 103 -10.22 18.22 -31.72
C LYS A 103 -9.55 19.08 -32.78
N LYS A 104 -10.17 20.22 -33.10
CA LYS A 104 -9.57 21.25 -33.96
C LYS A 104 -8.75 22.26 -33.16
N PHE A 105 -7.59 22.62 -33.71
CA PHE A 105 -6.77 23.74 -33.28
C PHE A 105 -6.62 24.70 -34.47
N GLY A 106 -7.50 25.69 -34.55
CA GLY A 106 -7.74 26.42 -35.79
C GLY A 106 -8.31 25.49 -36.86
N ASP A 107 -7.68 25.46 -38.03
CA ASP A 107 -8.10 24.59 -39.15
C ASP A 107 -7.48 23.18 -39.11
N GLN A 108 -6.50 22.95 -38.23
CA GLN A 108 -5.90 21.63 -38.08
C GLN A 108 -6.78 20.73 -37.21
N GLU A 109 -7.25 19.62 -37.77
CA GLU A 109 -7.85 18.53 -37.01
C GLU A 109 -6.74 17.64 -36.41
N VAL A 110 -6.79 17.44 -35.09
CA VAL A 110 -5.91 16.52 -34.37
C VAL A 110 -6.74 15.33 -33.95
N ILE A 111 -6.41 14.16 -34.52
CA ILE A 111 -7.04 12.88 -34.21
C ILE A 111 -6.19 12.10 -33.18
N PRO A 112 -6.81 11.24 -32.36
CA PRO A 112 -6.08 10.32 -31.49
C PRO A 112 -5.14 9.39 -32.26
N LEU A 113 -3.93 9.17 -31.75
CA LEU A 113 -2.95 8.22 -32.30
C LEU A 113 -3.10 6.80 -31.74
N GLY A 114 -4.00 6.60 -30.79
CA GLY A 114 -4.19 5.35 -30.06
C GLY A 114 -4.98 5.56 -28.77
N GLN A 115 -4.83 4.64 -27.81
CA GLN A 115 -5.40 4.79 -26.48
C GLN A 115 -4.75 5.99 -25.77
N ASN A 116 -5.56 6.96 -25.36
CA ASN A 116 -5.07 8.22 -24.80
C ASN A 116 -5.75 8.62 -23.49
N GLY A 117 -6.79 7.91 -23.02
CA GLY A 117 -7.59 8.35 -21.86
C GLY A 117 -6.81 8.56 -20.57
N THR A 118 -5.72 7.82 -20.38
CA THR A 118 -4.90 7.81 -19.16
C THR A 118 -3.68 8.71 -19.25
N PHE A 119 -3.50 9.48 -20.33
CA PHE A 119 -2.30 10.30 -20.58
C PHE A 119 -1.98 11.32 -19.48
N ARG A 120 -2.98 11.70 -18.68
CA ARG A 120 -2.84 12.66 -17.57
C ARG A 120 -2.19 12.04 -16.33
N LEU A 121 -2.13 10.72 -16.23
CA LEU A 121 -1.52 10.04 -15.09
C LEU A 121 -0.01 10.27 -15.05
N PRO A 122 0.58 10.47 -13.87
CA PRO A 122 2.01 10.70 -13.73
C PRO A 122 2.78 9.38 -13.82
N GLY A 123 4.03 9.43 -14.31
CA GLY A 123 4.87 8.23 -14.56
C GLY A 123 6.01 8.00 -13.58
N GLY A 124 6.30 8.93 -12.66
CA GLY A 124 7.45 8.83 -11.75
C GLY A 124 7.22 7.91 -10.56
N TYR A 125 8.27 7.72 -9.75
CA TYR A 125 8.23 6.86 -8.55
C TYR A 125 8.07 7.63 -7.23
N THR A 126 7.76 8.93 -7.31
CA THR A 126 7.50 9.76 -6.13
C THR A 126 6.27 9.24 -5.39
N ALA A 127 6.15 9.57 -4.09
CA ALA A 127 4.98 9.21 -3.29
C ALA A 127 3.67 9.72 -3.88
N VAL A 128 3.70 10.95 -4.41
CA VAL A 128 2.59 11.62 -5.08
C VAL A 128 2.17 10.88 -6.35
N ASP A 129 3.14 10.57 -7.22
CA ASP A 129 2.86 9.91 -8.49
C ASP A 129 2.30 8.50 -8.27
N ARG A 130 2.88 7.75 -7.32
CA ARG A 130 2.40 6.43 -6.93
C ARG A 130 0.98 6.51 -6.35
N PHE A 131 0.69 7.48 -5.50
CA PHE A 131 -0.65 7.65 -4.91
C PHE A 131 -1.71 7.83 -6.00
N VAL A 132 -1.47 8.75 -6.94
CA VAL A 132 -2.41 9.06 -8.03
C VAL A 132 -2.62 7.85 -8.94
N ARG A 133 -1.53 7.17 -9.34
CA ARG A 133 -1.64 5.96 -10.17
C ARG A 133 -2.40 4.86 -9.46
N THR A 134 -2.07 4.54 -8.22
CA THR A 134 -2.75 3.48 -7.47
C THR A 134 -4.23 3.83 -7.23
N ALA A 135 -4.56 5.09 -6.91
CA ALA A 135 -5.94 5.53 -6.73
C ALA A 135 -6.76 5.37 -8.03
N PHE A 136 -6.23 5.82 -9.17
CA PHE A 136 -6.89 5.66 -10.45
C PHE A 136 -7.05 4.18 -10.83
N VAL A 137 -5.97 3.40 -10.74
CA VAL A 137 -5.95 1.97 -11.11
C VAL A 137 -6.93 1.20 -10.21
N ARG A 138 -6.92 1.42 -8.90
CA ARG A 138 -7.88 0.81 -7.96
C ARG A 138 -9.33 1.10 -8.35
N ASN A 139 -9.64 2.35 -8.71
CA ASN A 139 -11.00 2.77 -9.07
C ASN A 139 -11.47 2.18 -10.41
N ALA A 140 -10.56 2.07 -11.38
CA ALA A 140 -10.89 1.65 -12.74
C ALA A 140 -10.81 0.13 -12.98
N THR A 141 -10.13 -0.62 -12.10
CA THR A 141 -9.93 -2.05 -12.28
C THR A 141 -11.23 -2.82 -12.00
N GLU A 142 -11.48 -3.85 -12.81
CA GLU A 142 -12.63 -4.73 -12.64
C GLU A 142 -12.61 -5.46 -11.29
N ALA A 143 -13.79 -5.59 -10.68
CA ALA A 143 -13.93 -6.31 -9.42
C ALA A 143 -13.62 -7.81 -9.62
N PRO A 144 -12.70 -8.39 -8.83
CA PRO A 144 -12.39 -9.82 -8.90
C PRO A 144 -13.58 -10.66 -8.43
N LYS A 145 -13.74 -11.86 -9.00
CA LYS A 145 -14.87 -12.76 -8.69
C LYS A 145 -14.64 -13.65 -7.48
N ASP A 146 -13.38 -13.90 -7.14
CA ASP A 146 -12.97 -14.80 -6.07
C ASP A 146 -11.62 -14.36 -5.47
N THR A 147 -11.21 -14.99 -4.37
CA THR A 147 -9.95 -14.68 -3.66
C THR A 147 -8.71 -14.82 -4.56
N LYS A 148 -8.65 -15.84 -5.43
CA LYS A 148 -7.46 -16.06 -6.28
C LYS A 148 -7.33 -14.93 -7.29
N GLN A 149 -8.43 -14.57 -7.94
CA GLN A 149 -8.48 -13.40 -8.83
C GLN A 149 -8.18 -12.12 -8.06
N ALA A 150 -8.69 -11.96 -6.84
CA ALA A 150 -8.45 -10.76 -6.03
C ALA A 150 -6.97 -10.57 -5.72
N VAL A 151 -6.27 -11.62 -5.28
CA VAL A 151 -4.82 -11.57 -5.04
C VAL A 151 -4.08 -11.20 -6.31
N ASN A 152 -4.39 -11.87 -7.44
CA ASN A 152 -3.73 -11.57 -8.71
C ASN A 152 -3.99 -10.14 -9.19
N THR A 153 -5.23 -9.67 -9.09
CA THR A 153 -5.64 -8.31 -9.47
C THR A 153 -4.92 -7.27 -8.61
N ILE A 154 -4.86 -7.45 -7.28
CA ILE A 154 -4.17 -6.52 -6.39
C ILE A 154 -2.66 -6.48 -6.70
N LEU A 155 -2.04 -7.62 -6.98
CA LEU A 155 -0.62 -7.65 -7.37
C LEU A 155 -0.39 -6.87 -8.67
N HIS A 156 -1.26 -6.97 -9.68
CA HIS A 156 -1.19 -6.15 -10.88
C HIS A 156 -1.40 -4.64 -10.60
N MET A 157 -2.28 -4.29 -9.65
CA MET A 157 -2.40 -2.89 -9.22
C MET A 157 -1.09 -2.39 -8.62
N LEU A 158 -0.44 -3.19 -7.76
CA LEU A 158 0.83 -2.85 -7.12
C LEU A 158 2.01 -2.84 -8.10
N ASP A 159 2.00 -3.68 -9.13
CA ASP A 159 3.02 -3.68 -10.19
C ASP A 159 3.13 -2.31 -10.88
N SER A 160 2.03 -1.55 -10.98
CA SER A 160 2.02 -0.20 -11.56
C SER A 160 2.84 0.84 -10.77
N VAL A 161 3.24 0.49 -9.55
CA VAL A 161 4.02 1.34 -8.64
C VAL A 161 5.23 0.62 -8.04
N THR A 162 5.54 -0.59 -8.51
CA THR A 162 6.77 -1.31 -8.16
C THR A 162 7.98 -0.52 -8.66
N ILE A 163 8.92 -0.24 -7.77
CA ILE A 163 10.15 0.50 -8.06
C ILE A 163 11.26 -0.52 -8.40
N PRO A 164 11.73 -0.60 -9.65
CA PRO A 164 12.85 -1.47 -10.00
C PRO A 164 14.15 -1.01 -9.33
N ARG A 165 15.01 -1.96 -8.95
CA ARG A 165 16.32 -1.64 -8.38
C ARG A 165 17.14 -0.81 -9.38
N GLY A 166 17.67 0.33 -8.91
CA GLY A 166 18.56 1.20 -9.69
C GLY A 166 17.91 2.46 -10.26
N VAL A 167 16.56 2.56 -10.30
CA VAL A 167 15.90 3.76 -10.84
C VAL A 167 15.83 4.91 -9.82
N ASN A 168 15.85 4.58 -8.53
CA ASN A 168 15.93 5.53 -7.42
C ASN A 168 17.18 5.20 -6.58
N ILE A 169 18.09 6.16 -6.45
CA ILE A 169 19.31 6.04 -5.66
C ILE A 169 19.29 7.10 -4.56
N LYS A 170 19.54 6.68 -3.32
CA LYS A 170 19.64 7.58 -2.17
C LYS A 170 20.97 8.34 -2.20
N GLU A 171 21.09 9.38 -1.39
CA GLU A 171 22.34 10.17 -1.26
C GLU A 171 23.55 9.33 -0.83
N ASN A 172 23.32 8.27 -0.05
CA ASN A 172 24.36 7.32 0.37
C ASN A 172 24.74 6.29 -0.71
N GLY A 173 24.18 6.38 -1.93
CA GLY A 173 24.45 5.47 -3.04
C GLY A 173 23.63 4.19 -3.07
N GLU A 174 22.82 3.92 -2.04
CA GLU A 174 21.97 2.73 -2.01
C GLU A 174 20.73 2.87 -2.91
N ALA A 175 20.34 1.78 -3.57
CA ALA A 175 19.09 1.73 -4.29
C ALA A 175 17.89 1.74 -3.33
N SER A 176 16.92 2.63 -3.60
CA SER A 176 15.58 2.56 -3.04
C SER A 176 14.68 1.84 -4.03
N TYR A 177 14.14 0.68 -3.64
CA TYR A 177 13.36 -0.18 -4.53
C TYR A 177 12.30 -0.93 -3.74
N THR A 178 11.31 -1.50 -4.43
CA THR A 178 10.29 -2.35 -3.79
C THR A 178 10.96 -3.64 -3.32
N GLN A 179 11.03 -3.89 -2.02
CA GLN A 179 11.69 -5.10 -1.50
C GLN A 179 10.79 -6.34 -1.53
N TYR A 180 9.49 -6.14 -1.39
CA TYR A 180 8.46 -7.18 -1.44
C TYR A 180 7.07 -6.54 -1.65
N GLN A 181 6.08 -7.37 -1.92
CA GLN A 181 4.66 -7.02 -1.93
C GLN A 181 3.89 -7.97 -0.98
N THR A 182 2.83 -7.47 -0.36
CA THR A 182 1.93 -8.28 0.48
C THR A 182 0.47 -8.01 0.16
N VAL A 183 -0.36 -9.05 0.22
CA VAL A 183 -1.83 -8.95 0.20
C VAL A 183 -2.38 -9.65 1.44
N LEU A 184 -3.25 -8.98 2.19
CA LEU A 184 -3.87 -9.55 3.39
C LEU A 184 -5.36 -9.85 3.11
N ASP A 185 -5.72 -11.13 3.10
CA ASP A 185 -7.11 -11.57 3.09
C ASP A 185 -7.62 -11.63 4.53
N LEU A 186 -8.36 -10.59 4.92
CA LEU A 186 -8.88 -10.42 6.27
C LEU A 186 -10.01 -11.42 6.60
N THR A 187 -10.74 -11.90 5.59
CA THR A 187 -11.84 -12.86 5.76
C THR A 187 -11.30 -14.24 6.07
N ASN A 188 -10.32 -14.70 5.28
CA ASN A 188 -9.74 -16.03 5.42
C ASN A 188 -8.51 -16.07 6.34
N LYS A 189 -8.04 -14.90 6.79
CA LYS A 189 -6.83 -14.69 7.61
C LYS A 189 -5.58 -15.25 6.93
N VAL A 190 -5.41 -14.92 5.65
CA VAL A 190 -4.28 -15.35 4.83
C VAL A 190 -3.45 -14.14 4.45
N MET A 191 -2.14 -14.21 4.69
CA MET A 191 -1.18 -13.26 4.13
C MET A 191 -0.54 -13.91 2.91
N TYR A 192 -0.56 -13.19 1.79
CA TYR A 192 0.20 -13.50 0.59
C TYR A 192 1.44 -12.59 0.54
N PHE A 193 2.57 -13.16 0.14
CA PHE A 193 3.86 -12.48 0.12
C PHE A 193 4.60 -12.79 -1.19
N VAL A 194 5.16 -11.74 -1.80
CA VAL A 194 6.00 -11.85 -3.01
C VAL A 194 7.30 -11.09 -2.75
N PRO A 195 8.45 -11.76 -2.60
CA PRO A 195 9.74 -11.08 -2.46
C PRO A 195 10.18 -10.43 -3.79
N TYR A 196 11.07 -9.45 -3.75
CA TYR A 196 11.56 -8.80 -4.98
C TYR A 196 12.28 -9.78 -5.94
N GLY A 197 13.13 -10.64 -5.38
CA GLY A 197 13.97 -11.55 -6.17
C GLY A 197 13.25 -12.77 -6.73
N ASN A 198 12.01 -13.03 -6.29
CA ASN A 198 11.24 -14.19 -6.70
C ASN A 198 9.75 -13.83 -6.84
N ARG A 199 9.20 -14.09 -8.04
CA ARG A 199 7.80 -13.81 -8.40
C ARG A 199 6.80 -14.86 -7.90
N THR A 200 7.24 -15.86 -7.14
CA THR A 200 6.36 -16.83 -6.50
C THR A 200 5.49 -16.16 -5.44
N VAL A 201 4.18 -16.37 -5.50
CA VAL A 201 3.25 -15.91 -4.46
C VAL A 201 3.23 -16.94 -3.34
N TYR A 202 3.93 -16.64 -2.26
CA TYR A 202 3.87 -17.41 -1.01
C TYR A 202 2.60 -17.06 -0.25
N SER A 203 2.07 -18.00 0.54
CA SER A 203 0.91 -17.74 1.41
C SER A 203 1.08 -18.39 2.77
N VAL A 204 0.65 -17.68 3.81
CA VAL A 204 0.59 -18.18 5.18
C VAL A 204 -0.79 -17.88 5.77
N LYS A 205 -1.41 -18.87 6.39
CA LYS A 205 -2.71 -18.73 7.06
C LYS A 205 -2.51 -18.62 8.56
N LEU A 206 -3.12 -17.61 9.18
CA LEU A 206 -3.21 -17.51 10.62
C LEU A 206 -4.31 -18.45 11.12
N THR A 207 -3.90 -19.65 11.53
CA THR A 207 -4.81 -20.71 11.99
C THR A 207 -5.20 -20.52 13.46
N ASP A 208 -6.29 -21.15 13.87
CA ASP A 208 -6.71 -21.19 15.28
C ASP A 208 -5.64 -21.76 16.21
N ASP A 209 -4.86 -22.73 15.73
CA ASP A 209 -3.75 -23.32 16.48
C ASP A 209 -2.63 -22.30 16.71
N LEU A 210 -2.25 -21.55 15.66
CA LEU A 210 -1.29 -20.44 15.78
C LEU A 210 -1.78 -19.34 16.72
N ILE A 211 -3.10 -19.12 16.81
CA ILE A 211 -3.67 -18.10 17.71
C ILE A 211 -3.73 -18.59 19.16
N LYS A 212 -4.15 -19.84 19.39
CA LYS A 212 -4.48 -20.35 20.73
C LYS A 212 -3.31 -21.03 21.43
N ASN A 213 -2.43 -21.69 20.67
CA ASN A 213 -1.44 -22.63 21.21
C ASN A 213 0.00 -22.18 20.97
N GLN A 214 0.26 -21.31 20.00
CA GLN A 214 1.61 -20.80 19.76
C GLN A 214 2.05 -19.86 20.90
N LYS A 215 3.18 -20.17 21.53
CA LYS A 215 3.73 -19.44 22.68
C LYS A 215 4.91 -18.53 22.31
N GLU A 216 5.60 -18.87 21.24
CA GLU A 216 6.79 -18.17 20.73
C GLU A 216 6.56 -17.71 19.29
N PRO A 217 7.25 -16.69 18.77
CA PRO A 217 7.16 -16.32 17.35
C PRO A 217 7.44 -17.52 16.44
N LYS A 218 6.61 -17.68 15.40
CA LYS A 218 6.82 -18.68 14.35
C LYS A 218 7.19 -17.98 13.05
N GLU A 219 8.35 -18.32 12.51
CA GLU A 219 8.87 -17.80 11.26
C GLU A 219 8.62 -18.78 10.12
N PHE A 220 8.43 -18.25 8.92
CA PHE A 220 8.21 -19.02 7.70
C PHE A 220 9.24 -18.56 6.66
N GLU A 221 10.22 -19.42 6.37
CA GLU A 221 11.24 -19.13 5.38
C GLU A 221 10.67 -19.16 3.95
N VAL A 222 11.22 -18.32 3.09
CA VAL A 222 10.85 -18.19 1.68
C VAL A 222 12.11 -18.17 0.83
N ASP A 223 12.04 -18.70 -0.39
CA ASP A 223 13.15 -18.57 -1.32
C ASP A 223 13.12 -17.19 -1.99
N LEU A 224 14.26 -16.50 -1.94
CA LEU A 224 14.44 -15.19 -2.53
C LEU A 224 14.96 -15.25 -3.96
N ASN A 225 15.38 -16.42 -4.43
CA ASN A 225 15.85 -16.64 -5.79
C ASN A 225 14.70 -17.06 -6.70
N GLN A 226 14.73 -16.59 -7.94
CA GLN A 226 13.72 -16.95 -8.92
C GLN A 226 13.96 -18.38 -9.43
N ASP A 227 12.96 -19.23 -9.22
CA ASP A 227 12.85 -20.52 -9.89
C ASP A 227 11.95 -20.45 -11.12
N PHE A 228 12.16 -21.37 -12.06
CA PHE A 228 11.34 -21.49 -13.26
C PHE A 228 10.64 -22.84 -13.27
N LEU A 229 9.32 -22.83 -13.47
CA LEU A 229 8.59 -24.05 -13.80
C LEU A 229 8.92 -24.43 -15.24
N ALA A 230 9.86 -25.37 -15.42
CA ALA A 230 10.18 -25.91 -16.73
C ALA A 230 8.96 -26.67 -17.29
N LEU A 231 8.59 -26.36 -18.53
CA LEU A 231 7.48 -27.02 -19.21
C LEU A 231 7.92 -28.31 -19.94
N ASN A 232 9.23 -28.60 -19.94
CA ASN A 232 9.86 -29.75 -20.58
C ASN A 232 11.11 -30.22 -19.82
#